data_AF-A0A6G3MHJ1-F1
#
_entry.id   AF-A0A6G3MHJ1-F1
#
_cell.length_a   1.000
_cell.length_b   1.000
_cell.length_c   1.000
_cell.angle_alpha   90.00
_cell.angle_beta   90.00
_cell.angle_gamma   90.00
#
_symmetry.space_group_name_H-M   'P 1'
#
loop_
_entity.id
_entity.type
_entity.pdbx_description
1 polymer ?
#
loop_
_entity_poly.entity_id
_entity_poly.type
_entity_poly.pdbx_seq_one_letter_code
_entity_poly.pdbx_strand_id
1 'polypeptide(L)'
;MPSFFNTLIILRLIDIGGQRSERKKWVHCFEDLNAMIYVASLVDYCMVLEEDNMTNRLTESVKLFSAMCNNPYFSSIPIILFLNKKDLFDKKILVCPLEQYFPNYIKGSLRLILIILYVVG
;
A
#
# COMPACT_ATOMS: atom_id res chain seq x y z
N MET A 1 -41.58 9.03 18.44
CA MET A 1 -40.11 9.20 18.38
C MET A 1 -39.50 7.87 17.99
N PRO A 2 -38.68 7.76 16.92
CA PRO A 2 -38.00 6.51 16.65
C PRO A 2 -36.86 6.37 17.66
N SER A 3 -36.93 5.29 18.45
CA SER A 3 -35.83 4.81 19.28
C SER A 3 -34.63 4.51 18.39
N PHE A 4 -33.63 5.39 18.39
CA PHE A 4 -32.35 5.14 17.75
C PHE A 4 -31.70 3.93 18.45
N PHE A 5 -31.72 2.80 17.76
CA PHE A 5 -31.02 1.59 18.18
C PHE A 5 -29.53 1.92 18.31
N ASN A 6 -28.97 1.71 19.50
CA ASN A 6 -27.53 1.61 19.71
C ASN A 6 -27.03 0.36 18.99
N THR A 7 -26.75 0.47 17.69
CA THR A 7 -26.15 -0.62 16.92
C THR A 7 -24.68 -0.70 17.30
N LEU A 8 -24.34 -1.68 18.13
CA LEU A 8 -22.94 -2.03 18.41
C LEU A 8 -22.30 -2.55 17.11
N ILE A 9 -21.27 -1.85 16.62
CA ILE A 9 -20.47 -2.30 15.48
C ILE A 9 -19.23 -3.02 16.04
N ILE A 10 -19.09 -4.30 15.70
CA ILE A 10 -17.91 -5.09 16.05
C ILE A 10 -16.99 -5.13 14.83
N LEU A 11 -15.76 -4.64 14.98
CA LEU A 11 -14.73 -4.69 13.94
C LEU A 11 -13.70 -5.76 14.30
N ARG A 12 -13.39 -6.63 13.34
CA ARG A 12 -12.27 -7.58 13.42
C ARG A 12 -11.17 -7.11 12.47
N LEU A 13 -10.01 -6.77 13.01
CA LEU A 13 -8.83 -6.42 12.24
C LEU A 13 -7.86 -7.60 12.25
N ILE A 14 -7.36 -7.98 11.07
CA ILE A 14 -6.34 -9.03 10.91
C ILE A 14 -5.11 -8.38 10.31
N ASP A 15 -3.98 -8.44 11.03
CA ASP A 15 -2.69 -7.98 10.52
C ASP A 15 -1.94 -9.16 9.88
N ILE A 16 -1.48 -8.96 8.64
CA ILE A 16 -0.79 -9.97 7.85
C ILE A 16 0.59 -9.46 7.45
N GLY A 17 1.61 -10.31 7.60
CA GLY A 17 2.97 -9.95 7.22
C GLY A 17 3.10 -9.68 5.72
N GLY A 18 3.69 -8.53 5.36
CA GLY A 18 3.92 -8.11 3.96
C GLY A 18 5.14 -8.73 3.27
N GLN A 19 6.05 -9.34 4.04
CA GLN A 19 7.31 -9.92 3.55
C GLN A 19 7.06 -11.09 2.61
N ARG A 20 7.96 -11.33 1.65
CA ARG A 20 7.77 -12.37 0.63
C ARG A 20 7.55 -13.78 1.22
N SER A 21 8.21 -14.09 2.33
CA SER A 21 8.07 -15.36 3.07
C SER A 21 6.66 -15.56 3.66
N GLU A 22 6.00 -14.49 4.06
CA GLU A 22 4.71 -14.51 4.74
C GLU A 22 3.51 -14.59 3.78
N ARG A 23 3.71 -14.20 2.51
CA ARG A 23 2.63 -14.14 1.50
C ARG A 23 1.94 -15.48 1.22
N LYS A 24 2.63 -16.60 1.45
CA LYS A 24 2.03 -17.94 1.31
C LYS A 24 0.88 -18.19 2.30
N LYS A 25 0.86 -17.46 3.42
CA LYS A 25 -0.16 -17.61 4.48
C LYS A 25 -1.41 -16.77 4.21
N TRP A 26 -1.34 -15.81 3.28
CA TRP A 26 -2.40 -14.84 3.04
C TRP A 26 -3.73 -15.47 2.65
N VAL A 27 -3.70 -16.61 1.94
CA VAL A 27 -4.90 -17.34 1.53
C VAL A 27 -5.82 -17.68 2.71
N HIS A 28 -5.26 -17.91 3.90
CA HIS A 28 -6.03 -18.21 5.11
C HIS A 28 -6.73 -16.99 5.72
N CYS A 29 -6.36 -15.78 5.30
CA CYS A 29 -6.89 -14.53 5.83
C CYS A 29 -7.97 -13.93 4.94
N PHE A 30 -8.24 -14.54 3.78
CA PHE A 30 -9.11 -13.96 2.76
C PHE A 30 -10.59 -14.35 2.94
N GLU A 31 -10.89 -15.43 3.67
CA GLU A 31 -12.27 -15.83 3.97
C GLU A 31 -13.03 -14.73 4.73
N ASP A 32 -14.23 -14.40 4.24
CA ASP A 32 -15.16 -13.41 4.80
C ASP A 32 -14.60 -11.99 4.98
N LEU A 33 -13.64 -11.58 4.14
CA LEU A 33 -13.07 -10.23 4.19
C LEU A 33 -14.08 -9.17 3.72
N ASN A 34 -14.43 -8.22 4.61
CA ASN A 34 -15.33 -7.11 4.26
C ASN A 34 -14.62 -5.93 3.58
N ALA A 35 -13.34 -5.71 3.88
CA ALA A 35 -12.53 -4.66 3.29
C ALA A 35 -11.05 -5.03 3.41
N MET A 36 -10.23 -4.63 2.44
CA MET A 36 -8.78 -4.75 2.50
C MET A 36 -8.16 -3.38 2.76
N ILE A 37 -7.28 -3.28 3.76
CA ILE A 37 -6.46 -2.08 3.97
C ILE A 37 -5.03 -2.41 3.52
N TYR A 38 -4.56 -1.74 2.47
CA TYR A 38 -3.20 -1.83 2.01
C TYR A 38 -2.39 -0.62 2.50
N VAL A 39 -1.30 -0.87 3.22
CA VAL A 39 -0.44 0.18 3.78
C VAL A 39 0.87 0.25 3.00
N ALA A 40 1.08 1.34 2.27
CA ALA A 40 2.33 1.62 1.56
C ALA A 40 3.15 2.67 2.32
N SER A 41 4.45 2.43 2.45
CA SER A 41 5.37 3.37 3.11
C SER A 41 5.88 4.41 2.09
N LEU A 42 5.66 5.70 2.36
CA LEU A 42 6.09 6.76 1.47
C LEU A 42 7.60 6.89 1.36
N VAL A 43 8.38 6.45 2.36
CA VAL A 43 9.86 6.57 2.37
C VAL A 43 10.58 5.44 1.64
N ASP A 44 9.84 4.46 1.15
CA ASP A 44 10.37 3.25 0.53
C ASP A 44 10.85 3.49 -0.91
N TYR A 45 10.55 4.66 -1.50
CA TYR A 45 10.94 5.05 -2.86
C TYR A 45 12.45 5.00 -3.10
N CYS A 46 13.26 5.15 -2.05
CA CYS A 46 14.72 5.17 -2.11
C CYS A 46 15.36 4.08 -1.25
N MET A 47 14.62 3.01 -0.95
CA MET A 47 15.11 1.86 -0.18
C MET A 47 15.02 0.59 -1.01
N VAL A 48 15.88 -0.37 -0.70
CA VAL A 48 15.85 -1.72 -1.26
C VAL A 48 15.29 -2.72 -0.25
N LEU A 49 14.64 -3.78 -0.70
CA LEU A 49 14.14 -4.87 0.15
C LEU A 49 15.27 -5.45 1.00
N GLU A 50 14.97 -5.80 2.25
CA GLU A 50 15.93 -6.48 3.12
C GLU A 50 16.23 -7.89 2.62
N GLU A 51 15.25 -8.54 1.97
CA GLU A 51 15.37 -9.92 1.51
C GLU A 51 16.40 -10.13 0.38
N ASP A 52 16.61 -9.11 -0.46
CA ASP A 52 17.53 -9.22 -1.62
C ASP A 52 18.53 -8.07 -1.77
N ASN A 53 18.38 -6.98 -1.01
CA ASN A 53 19.22 -5.77 -1.08
C ASN A 53 19.36 -5.18 -2.50
N MET A 54 18.42 -5.48 -3.40
CA MET A 54 18.48 -5.06 -4.80
C MET A 54 17.18 -4.43 -5.27
N THR A 55 16.04 -5.02 -4.92
CA THR A 55 14.72 -4.60 -5.41
C THR A 55 14.26 -3.34 -4.67
N ASN A 56 13.89 -2.29 -5.40
CA ASN A 56 13.28 -1.09 -4.79
C ASN A 56 11.98 -1.42 -4.05
N ARG A 57 11.87 -0.99 -2.79
CA ARG A 57 10.73 -1.33 -1.91
C ARG A 57 9.41 -0.76 -2.42
N LEU A 58 9.39 0.50 -2.87
CA LEU A 58 8.17 1.11 -3.39
C LEU A 58 7.71 0.41 -4.68
N THR A 59 8.64 0.09 -5.58
CA THR A 59 8.31 -0.65 -6.80
C THR A 59 7.71 -2.03 -6.50
N GLU A 60 8.28 -2.78 -5.55
CA GLU A 60 7.70 -4.06 -5.09
C GLU A 60 6.30 -3.85 -4.48
N SER A 61 6.13 -2.83 -3.63
CA SER A 61 4.85 -2.51 -3.00
C SER A 61 3.78 -2.18 -4.05
N VAL A 62 4.11 -1.38 -5.06
CA VAL A 62 3.16 -1.05 -6.13
C VAL A 62 2.79 -2.28 -6.96
N LYS A 63 3.77 -3.13 -7.31
CA LYS A 63 3.50 -4.40 -8.00
C LYS A 63 2.55 -5.28 -7.20
N LEU A 64 2.77 -5.39 -5.90
CA LEU A 64 1.92 -6.17 -5.01
C LEU A 64 0.51 -5.58 -4.91
N PHE A 65 0.40 -4.27 -4.75
CA PHE A 65 -0.89 -3.57 -4.73
C PHE A 65 -1.68 -3.81 -6.02
N SER A 66 -1.03 -3.67 -7.19
CA SER A 66 -1.63 -3.98 -8.49
C SER A 66 -2.13 -5.42 -8.57
N ALA A 67 -1.33 -6.38 -8.10
CA ALA A 67 -1.73 -7.78 -8.07
C ALA A 67 -2.96 -8.02 -7.17
N MET A 68 -3.09 -7.30 -6.05
CA MET A 68 -4.28 -7.41 -5.19
C MET A 68 -5.50 -6.76 -5.84
N CYS A 69 -5.36 -5.57 -6.43
CA CYS A 69 -6.47 -4.90 -7.13
C CYS A 69 -7.00 -5.72 -8.32
N ASN A 70 -6.13 -6.42 -9.02
CA ASN A 70 -6.48 -7.23 -10.19
C ASN A 70 -6.85 -8.68 -9.87
N ASN A 71 -6.76 -9.11 -8.61
CA ASN A 71 -7.13 -10.47 -8.22
C ASN A 71 -8.66 -10.59 -8.17
N PRO A 72 -9.27 -11.51 -8.94
CA PRO A 72 -10.73 -11.69 -9.00
C PRO A 72 -11.39 -11.89 -7.63
N TYR A 73 -10.65 -12.43 -6.66
CA TYR A 73 -11.12 -12.60 -5.28
C TYR A 73 -11.53 -11.28 -4.64
N PHE A 74 -10.80 -10.19 -4.91
CA PHE A 74 -11.07 -8.87 -4.35
C PHE A 74 -11.94 -7.98 -5.24
N SER A 75 -12.49 -8.51 -6.34
CA SER A 75 -13.29 -7.74 -7.31
C SER A 75 -14.49 -7.01 -6.68
N SER A 76 -15.07 -7.58 -5.62
CA SER A 76 -16.21 -7.02 -4.90
C SER A 76 -15.83 -6.49 -3.50
N ILE A 77 -14.55 -6.56 -3.14
CA ILE A 77 -14.07 -6.16 -1.81
C ILE A 77 -13.45 -4.76 -1.93
N PRO A 78 -13.91 -3.77 -1.14
CA PRO A 78 -13.31 -2.45 -1.15
C PRO A 78 -11.85 -2.51 -0.68
N ILE A 79 -10.96 -1.92 -1.48
CA ILE A 79 -9.53 -1.81 -1.18
C ILE A 79 -9.24 -0.36 -0.79
N ILE A 80 -8.74 -0.15 0.43
CA ILE A 80 -8.38 1.14 1.00
C ILE A 80 -6.86 1.25 1.01
N LEU A 81 -6.30 2.26 0.36
CA LEU A 81 -4.86 2.52 0.31
C LEU A 81 -4.46 3.58 1.35
N PHE A 82 -3.58 3.22 2.27
CA PHE A 82 -2.95 4.14 3.21
C PHE A 82 -1.51 4.41 2.81
N LEU A 83 -1.19 5.69 2.58
CA LEU A 83 0.17 6.17 2.34
C LEU A 83 0.77 6.65 3.67
N ASN A 84 1.58 5.79 4.28
CA ASN A 84 2.10 5.98 5.63
C ASN A 84 3.48 6.66 5.64
N LYS A 85 3.92 7.14 6.80
CA LYS A 85 5.23 7.77 7.06
C LYS A 85 5.45 9.07 6.29
N LYS A 86 4.39 9.86 6.12
CA LYS A 86 4.46 11.18 5.48
C LYS A 86 5.46 12.12 6.18
N ASP A 87 5.47 12.09 7.50
CA ASP A 87 6.38 12.86 8.35
C ASP A 87 7.87 12.57 8.05
N LEU A 88 8.20 11.30 7.79
CA LEU A 88 9.55 10.90 7.41
C LEU A 88 9.83 11.22 5.94
N PHE A 89 8.83 11.07 5.08
CA PHE A 89 8.94 11.40 3.66
C PHE A 89 9.28 12.87 3.43
N ASP A 90 8.61 13.78 4.15
CA ASP A 90 8.83 15.23 4.04
C ASP A 90 10.28 15.61 4.37
N LYS A 91 10.97 14.85 5.23
CA LYS A 91 12.40 15.01 5.52
C LYS A 91 13.28 14.35 4.46
N LYS A 92 12.89 13.14 4.02
CA LYS A 92 13.70 12.30 3.14
C LYS A 92 13.81 12.85 1.72
N ILE A 93 12.74 13.46 1.20
CA ILE A 93 12.72 14.04 -0.15
C ILE A 93 13.74 15.17 -0.33
N LEU A 94 14.15 15.82 0.76
CA LEU A 94 15.15 16.90 0.74
C LEU A 94 16.57 16.37 0.48
N VAL A 95 16.87 15.16 0.94
CA VAL A 95 18.21 14.55 0.85
C VAL A 95 18.29 13.46 -0.22
N CYS A 96 17.15 12.92 -0.62
CA CYS A 96 17.03 11.83 -1.56
C CYS A 96 15.92 12.17 -2.57
N PRO A 97 16.24 12.86 -3.67
CA PRO A 97 15.26 13.30 -4.66
C PRO A 97 14.58 12.13 -5.36
N LEU A 98 13.27 12.23 -5.60
CA LEU A 98 12.48 11.18 -6.27
C LEU A 98 13.00 10.86 -7.68
N GLU A 99 13.50 11.87 -8.38
CA GLU A 99 14.00 11.81 -9.77
C GLU A 99 15.15 10.80 -9.93
N GLN A 100 15.90 10.53 -8.85
CA GLN A 100 17.00 9.54 -8.87
C GLN A 100 16.49 8.10 -8.96
N TYR A 101 15.27 7.84 -8.47
CA TYR A 101 14.68 6.49 -8.40
C TYR A 101 13.53 6.32 -9.40
N PHE A 102 12.88 7.42 -9.75
CA PHE A 102 11.76 7.49 -10.68
C PHE A 102 12.07 8.56 -11.73
N PRO A 103 12.85 8.25 -12.78
CA PRO A 103 13.29 9.24 -13.77
C PRO A 103 12.14 9.88 -14.56
N ASN A 104 10.98 9.23 -14.59
CA ASN A 104 9.75 9.76 -15.21
C ASN A 104 8.96 10.71 -14.28
N TYR A 105 9.42 10.94 -13.05
CA TYR A 105 8.78 11.88 -12.13
C TYR A 105 9.07 13.33 -12.55
N ILE A 106 8.00 14.13 -12.64
CA ILE A 106 8.09 15.56 -12.92
C ILE A 106 7.82 16.35 -11.65
N LYS A 107 8.84 17.05 -11.16
CA LYS A 107 8.80 17.90 -9.96
C LYS A 107 7.69 18.95 -10.04
N GLY A 108 6.94 19.12 -8.95
CA GLY A 108 5.85 20.10 -8.85
C GLY A 108 4.50 19.61 -9.42
N SER A 109 4.47 18.43 -10.03
CA SER A 109 3.20 17.75 -10.29
C SER A 109 2.67 17.18 -8.97
N LEU A 110 1.36 17.29 -8.69
CA LEU A 110 0.65 16.76 -7.49
C LEU A 110 0.67 15.22 -7.39
N ARG A 111 1.69 14.59 -7.97
CA ARG A 111 1.71 13.22 -8.48
C ARG A 111 2.31 12.20 -7.52
N LEU A 112 2.35 12.41 -6.20
CA LEU A 112 2.75 11.30 -5.33
C LEU A 112 1.76 10.12 -5.46
N ILE A 113 0.46 10.43 -5.50
CA ILE A 113 -0.60 9.45 -5.78
C ILE A 113 -0.48 8.94 -7.23
N LEU A 114 -0.17 9.83 -8.17
CA LEU A 114 -0.02 9.43 -9.57
C LEU A 114 1.26 8.63 -9.86
N ILE A 115 2.35 8.72 -9.08
CA ILE A 115 3.51 7.81 -9.20
C ILE A 115 3.08 6.39 -8.82
N ILE A 116 2.31 6.26 -7.73
CA ILE A 116 1.74 4.98 -7.33
C ILE A 116 0.81 4.46 -8.43
N LEU A 117 0.01 5.31 -9.08
CA LEU A 117 -0.85 4.90 -10.20
C LEU A 117 -0.10 4.65 -11.53
N TYR A 118 0.96 5.41 -11.85
CA TYR A 118 1.76 5.31 -13.09
C TYR A 118 2.67 4.07 -13.10
N VAL A 119 2.97 3.52 -11.91
CA VAL A 119 3.64 2.21 -11.81
C VAL A 119 2.60 1.06 -11.88
N VAL A 120 1.30 1.36 -11.77
CA VAL A 120 0.17 0.40 -11.93
C VAL A 120 -0.42 0.42 -13.35
N GLY A 121 -0.10 1.41 -14.19
CA GLY A 121 -0.50 1.49 -15.59
C GLY A 121 0.38 2.40 -16.42
#